data_AF-A0A172TUI7-F1
#
_entry.id   AF-A0A172TUI7-F1
#
_cell.length_a   1.000
_cell.length_b   1.000
_cell.length_c   1.000
_cell.angle_alpha   90.00
_cell.angle_beta   90.00
_cell.angle_gamma   90.00
#
_symmetry.space_group_name_H-M   'P 1'
#
loop_
_entity.id
_entity.type
_entity.pdbx_description
1 polymer ?
#
loop_
_entity_poly.entity_id
_entity_poly.type
_entity_poly.pdbx_seq_one_letter_code
_entity_poly.pdbx_strand_id
1 'polypeptide(L)'
;MTQGTAAQSYDYFYSLESASTYISDQLKKGYVPTEIVYGDGKWYVVTTYTAVETTVSWKWGPDFPSDWIKGEWDNKKYITKVTYGNGAWFVIMATDKNVKTQSWGTRDTWDGMKKYIDDTWKENSRYNITDLAYGNGIWAVILTVMETYEHQKFKASESFPSSWIQEQYDDKYNITSIEHDGKQWIVVMTKQATSKGETAFLPETSFPTSKIKEQWDKGRRINSFIYYKKEENNEEQFKKYLKDGSDHLNGKYYNLAIADFKKALELYPSNASALNNLAWAQYQAGYCNDAMESIDKALALEKTRYNNHTKASILMCKNRCDEAVRYYDEAIRLYKQELGAIKESLYFVDRAKAKKCKGDYSGAKDDLQEAIKLEPNNVSFKNELIEVYELMNKKSL
;
A
#
# COMPACT_ATOMS: atom_id res chain seq x y z
N MET A 1 14.40 -16.26 17.50
CA MET A 1 14.17 -16.95 18.80
C MET A 1 15.50 -17.09 19.53
N THR A 2 15.52 -16.93 20.85
CA THR A 2 16.72 -16.94 21.73
C THR A 2 16.53 -17.95 22.87
N GLN A 3 17.60 -18.39 23.52
CA GLN A 3 17.51 -19.28 24.70
C GLN A 3 16.73 -18.61 25.84
N GLY A 4 15.78 -19.32 26.44
CA GLY A 4 14.96 -18.80 27.53
C GLY A 4 14.10 -19.87 28.20
N THR A 5 13.91 -19.75 29.51
CA THR A 5 13.18 -20.74 30.32
C THR A 5 11.72 -20.36 30.57
N ALA A 6 11.37 -19.08 30.46
CA ALA A 6 10.01 -18.59 30.73
C ALA A 6 8.98 -19.24 29.80
N ALA A 7 7.85 -19.69 30.33
CA ALA A 7 6.78 -20.27 29.52
C ALA A 7 6.17 -19.20 28.60
N GLN A 8 5.89 -19.57 27.35
CA GLN A 8 5.23 -18.68 26.39
C GLN A 8 3.92 -19.28 25.90
N SER A 9 2.96 -18.42 25.59
CA SER A 9 1.73 -18.73 24.87
C SER A 9 1.60 -17.76 23.70
N TYR A 10 0.95 -18.18 22.62
CA TYR A 10 0.55 -17.27 21.56
C TYR A 10 -0.83 -17.63 21.06
N ASP A 11 -1.50 -16.65 20.46
CA ASP A 11 -2.76 -16.83 19.75
C ASP A 11 -2.90 -15.75 18.67
N TYR A 12 -3.92 -15.84 17.82
CA TYR A 12 -4.21 -14.88 16.76
C TYR A 12 -5.65 -14.37 16.77
N PHE A 13 -5.83 -13.13 16.32
CA PHE A 13 -7.11 -12.42 16.40
C PHE A 13 -7.37 -11.60 15.14
N TYR A 14 -8.62 -11.47 14.73
CA TYR A 14 -9.00 -10.62 13.60
C TYR A 14 -9.21 -9.16 13.98
N SER A 15 -9.23 -8.84 15.28
CA SER A 15 -9.46 -7.48 15.80
C SER A 15 -8.63 -7.19 17.05
N LEU A 16 -8.33 -5.91 17.28
CA LEU A 16 -7.55 -5.46 18.44
C LEU A 16 -8.35 -5.52 19.74
N GLU A 17 -9.68 -5.46 19.68
CA GLU A 17 -10.57 -5.68 20.82
C GLU A 17 -10.46 -7.13 21.33
N SER A 18 -10.45 -8.09 20.39
CA SER A 18 -10.29 -9.52 20.72
C SER A 18 -8.89 -9.80 21.27
N ALA A 19 -7.86 -9.23 20.63
CA ALA A 19 -6.49 -9.31 21.13
C ALA A 19 -6.34 -8.70 22.53
N SER A 20 -6.96 -7.53 22.79
CA SER A 20 -6.96 -6.86 24.10
C SER A 20 -7.65 -7.69 25.17
N THR A 21 -8.74 -8.37 24.82
CA THR A 21 -9.45 -9.29 25.73
C THR A 21 -8.56 -10.46 26.11
N TYR A 22 -7.90 -11.08 25.12
CA TYR A 22 -6.92 -12.14 25.36
C TYR A 22 -5.77 -11.68 26.26
N ILE A 23 -5.19 -10.50 25.99
CA ILE A 23 -4.12 -9.94 26.84
C ILE A 23 -4.61 -9.78 28.29
N SER A 24 -5.82 -9.25 28.48
CA SER A 24 -6.41 -9.08 29.82
C SER A 24 -6.57 -10.42 30.55
N ASP A 25 -6.94 -11.48 29.85
CA ASP A 25 -7.10 -12.82 30.44
C ASP A 25 -5.77 -13.52 30.72
N GLN A 26 -4.73 -13.26 29.91
CA GLN A 26 -3.37 -13.76 30.15
C GLN A 26 -2.72 -13.08 31.36
N LEU A 27 -2.94 -11.78 31.56
CA LEU A 27 -2.43 -11.06 32.72
C LEU A 27 -2.96 -11.63 34.04
N LYS A 28 -4.23 -12.06 34.10
CA LYS A 28 -4.82 -12.75 35.27
C LYS A 28 -4.12 -14.08 35.59
N LYS A 29 -3.41 -14.67 34.64
CA LYS A 29 -2.68 -15.94 34.75
C LYS A 29 -1.16 -15.73 34.99
N GLY A 30 -0.71 -14.49 35.15
CA GLY A 30 0.72 -14.16 35.30
C GLY A 30 1.50 -14.09 33.98
N TYR A 31 0.81 -14.01 32.84
CA TYR A 31 1.42 -13.88 31.52
C TYR A 31 1.33 -12.43 31.04
N VAL A 32 2.48 -11.83 30.70
CA VAL A 32 2.57 -10.47 30.16
C VAL A 32 2.72 -10.50 28.64
N PRO A 33 2.09 -9.57 27.88
CA PRO A 33 2.28 -9.50 26.44
C PRO A 33 3.70 -8.99 26.11
N THR A 34 4.44 -9.80 25.37
CA THR A 34 5.83 -9.49 24.99
C THR A 34 5.98 -9.21 23.50
N GLU A 35 5.10 -9.75 22.66
CA GLU A 35 5.07 -9.43 21.24
C GLU A 35 3.63 -9.29 20.76
N ILE A 36 3.42 -8.35 19.84
CA ILE A 36 2.19 -8.22 19.06
C ILE A 36 2.56 -7.75 17.66
N VAL A 37 2.07 -8.45 16.65
CA VAL A 37 2.41 -8.21 15.24
C VAL A 37 1.15 -8.41 14.40
N TYR A 38 0.93 -7.52 13.44
CA TYR A 38 -0.13 -7.70 12.45
C TYR A 38 0.41 -8.29 11.15
N GLY A 39 -0.31 -9.27 10.62
CA GLY A 39 0.05 -9.90 9.36
C GLY A 39 -1.04 -10.82 8.84
N ASP A 40 -1.18 -10.92 7.51
CA ASP A 40 -2.14 -11.82 6.86
C ASP A 40 -3.58 -11.68 7.41
N GLY A 41 -4.02 -10.44 7.64
CA GLY A 41 -5.35 -10.14 8.16
C GLY A 41 -5.55 -10.44 9.66
N LYS A 42 -4.49 -10.76 10.40
CA LYS A 42 -4.54 -11.20 11.81
C LYS A 42 -3.51 -10.50 12.68
N TRP A 43 -3.87 -10.30 13.94
CA TRP A 43 -2.99 -9.91 15.03
C TRP A 43 -2.50 -11.14 15.74
N TYR A 44 -1.20 -11.37 15.76
CA TYR A 44 -0.56 -12.43 16.52
C TYR A 44 -0.04 -11.85 17.83
N VAL A 45 -0.44 -12.42 18.96
CA VAL A 45 -0.01 -11.97 20.29
C VAL A 45 0.78 -13.09 20.94
N VAL A 46 1.98 -12.77 21.44
CA VAL A 46 2.77 -13.68 22.29
C VAL A 46 2.77 -13.12 23.71
N THR A 47 2.46 -13.98 24.66
CA THR A 47 2.55 -13.68 26.08
C THR A 47 3.57 -14.58 26.75
N THR A 48 4.29 -14.03 27.71
CA THR A 48 5.36 -14.71 28.44
C THR A 48 5.06 -14.69 29.93
N TYR A 49 5.18 -15.84 30.58
CA TYR A 49 4.99 -15.95 32.03
C TYR A 49 6.09 -15.19 32.78
N THR A 50 5.70 -14.44 33.80
CA THR A 50 6.62 -13.77 34.72
C THR A 50 6.25 -14.09 36.17
N ALA A 51 7.26 -14.44 36.98
CA ALA A 51 7.09 -14.58 38.43
C ALA A 51 7.23 -13.24 39.17
N VAL A 52 7.68 -12.19 38.48
CA VAL A 52 7.79 -10.84 39.01
C VAL A 52 6.49 -10.11 38.75
N GLU A 53 5.98 -9.41 39.75
CA GLU A 53 4.82 -8.55 39.61
C GLU A 53 5.13 -7.42 38.62
N THR A 54 4.46 -7.45 37.47
CA THR A 54 4.61 -6.48 36.39
C THR A 54 3.26 -5.88 36.08
N THR A 55 3.15 -4.56 36.20
CA THR A 55 1.94 -3.85 35.76
C THR A 55 2.10 -3.51 34.28
N VAL A 56 1.04 -3.74 33.50
CA VAL A 56 1.02 -3.55 32.04
C VAL A 56 -0.17 -2.68 31.67
N SER A 57 0.04 -1.72 30.78
CA SER A 57 -1.01 -1.00 30.07
C SER A 57 -0.78 -1.10 28.56
N TRP A 58 -1.83 -1.01 27.77
CA TRP A 58 -1.71 -0.88 26.34
C TRP A 58 -2.74 0.11 25.79
N LYS A 59 -2.41 0.72 24.66
CA LYS A 59 -3.31 1.58 23.90
C LYS A 59 -3.15 1.34 22.42
N TRP A 60 -4.26 1.42 21.71
CA TRP A 60 -4.27 1.35 20.26
C TRP A 60 -5.23 2.36 19.65
N GLY A 61 -4.96 2.74 18.41
CA GLY A 61 -5.72 3.75 17.67
C GLY A 61 -5.02 4.15 16.37
N PRO A 62 -5.68 4.95 15.51
CA PRO A 62 -5.12 5.36 14.22
C PRO A 62 -3.88 6.25 14.37
N ASP A 63 -3.79 7.00 15.46
CA ASP A 63 -2.71 7.93 15.75
C ASP A 63 -1.72 7.34 16.77
N PHE A 64 -0.44 7.69 16.63
CA PHE A 64 0.59 7.31 17.59
C PHE A 64 0.29 7.94 18.97
N PRO A 65 0.15 7.17 20.06
CA PRO A 65 -0.46 7.64 21.31
C PRO A 65 0.50 8.41 22.23
N SER A 66 1.11 9.48 21.72
CA SER A 66 2.17 10.25 22.39
C SER A 66 1.79 10.79 23.78
N ASP A 67 0.62 11.40 23.93
CA ASP A 67 0.18 11.99 25.19
C ASP A 67 -0.12 10.93 26.25
N TRP A 68 -0.65 9.78 25.83
CA TRP A 68 -0.88 8.65 26.72
C TRP A 68 0.44 8.04 27.19
N ILE A 69 1.43 7.89 26.30
CA ILE A 69 2.77 7.40 26.66
C ILE A 69 3.39 8.28 27.75
N LYS A 70 3.32 9.61 27.59
CA LYS A 70 3.85 10.55 28.59
C LYS A 70 3.16 10.38 29.95
N GLY A 71 1.84 10.17 29.97
CA GLY A 71 1.10 9.91 31.21
C GLY A 71 1.46 8.56 31.87
N GLU A 72 1.77 7.52 31.10
CA GLU A 72 2.21 6.24 31.66
C GLU A 72 3.65 6.28 32.21
N TRP A 73 4.52 7.17 31.72
CA TRP A 73 5.83 7.41 32.32
C TRP A 73 5.74 7.90 33.77
N ASP A 74 4.74 8.73 34.10
CA ASP A 74 4.48 9.16 35.49
C ASP A 74 4.13 7.96 36.40
N ASN A 75 3.59 6.89 35.81
CA ASN A 75 3.30 5.62 36.47
C ASN A 75 4.48 4.62 36.44
N LYS A 76 5.69 5.08 36.07
CA LYS A 76 6.92 4.27 35.95
C LYS A 76 6.78 3.08 35.00
N LYS A 77 5.93 3.19 33.99
CA LYS A 77 5.82 2.20 32.91
C LYS A 77 6.58 2.72 31.70
N TYR A 78 7.23 1.83 30.98
CA TYR A 78 8.05 2.13 29.81
C TYR A 78 7.53 1.34 28.61
N ILE A 79 7.69 1.88 27.40
CA ILE A 79 7.32 1.20 26.18
C ILE A 79 8.15 -0.08 26.06
N THR A 80 7.47 -1.21 26.00
CA THR A 80 8.07 -2.54 25.80
C THR A 80 7.78 -3.08 24.41
N LYS A 81 6.71 -2.61 23.77
CA LYS A 81 6.39 -2.96 22.39
C LYS A 81 5.65 -1.84 21.68
N VAL A 82 6.01 -1.61 20.43
CA VAL A 82 5.28 -0.81 19.46
C VAL A 82 5.09 -1.64 18.19
N THR A 83 3.90 -1.55 17.60
CA THR A 83 3.64 -2.12 16.28
C THR A 83 2.59 -1.27 15.57
N TYR A 84 2.52 -1.41 14.26
CA TYR A 84 1.44 -0.86 13.45
C TYR A 84 0.89 -1.93 12.52
N GLY A 85 -0.44 -1.94 12.38
CA GLY A 85 -1.12 -2.90 11.54
C GLY A 85 -2.59 -2.58 11.42
N ASN A 86 -3.21 -3.00 10.32
CA ASN A 86 -4.65 -2.80 10.08
C ASN A 86 -5.17 -1.38 10.34
N GLY A 87 -4.37 -0.34 10.04
CA GLY A 87 -4.77 1.04 10.28
C GLY A 87 -4.63 1.54 11.73
N ALA A 88 -3.97 0.79 12.62
CA ALA A 88 -3.82 1.17 14.02
C ALA A 88 -2.40 0.94 14.55
N TRP A 89 -1.90 1.91 15.32
CA TRP A 89 -0.79 1.74 16.23
C TRP A 89 -1.25 0.92 17.44
N PHE A 90 -0.37 0.07 17.96
CA PHE A 90 -0.56 -0.62 19.22
C PHE A 90 0.72 -0.47 20.06
N VAL A 91 0.59 0.11 21.24
CA VAL A 91 1.70 0.37 22.16
C VAL A 91 1.45 -0.33 23.48
N ILE A 92 2.42 -1.12 23.93
CA ILE A 92 2.43 -1.79 25.24
C ILE A 92 3.45 -1.07 26.12
N MET A 93 3.04 -0.74 27.33
CA MET A 93 3.92 -0.19 28.36
C MET A 93 3.85 -1.02 29.63
N ALA A 94 5.00 -1.29 30.25
CA ALA A 94 5.08 -2.09 31.46
C ALA A 94 6.09 -1.54 32.46
N THR A 95 5.91 -1.87 33.74
CA THR A 95 6.91 -1.56 34.77
C THR A 95 8.15 -2.44 34.59
N ASP A 96 9.33 -1.82 34.57
CA ASP A 96 10.61 -2.52 34.58
C ASP A 96 11.61 -1.79 35.47
N LYS A 97 12.11 -2.49 36.50
CA LYS A 97 13.09 -1.95 37.46
C LYS A 97 14.47 -1.73 36.85
N ASN A 98 14.76 -2.39 35.72
CA ASN A 98 16.05 -2.31 35.06
C ASN A 98 16.14 -1.09 34.12
N VAL A 99 15.02 -0.45 33.78
CA VAL A 99 15.01 0.76 32.96
C VAL A 99 15.43 1.96 33.81
N LYS A 100 16.46 2.68 33.37
CA LYS A 100 16.94 3.91 34.01
C LYS A 100 16.31 5.16 33.40
N THR A 101 16.14 5.17 32.07
CA THR A 101 15.44 6.23 31.34
C THR A 101 15.03 5.71 29.96
N GLN A 102 14.01 6.32 29.36
CA GLN A 102 13.53 6.01 28.03
C GLN A 102 13.23 7.29 27.25
N SER A 103 13.50 7.25 25.95
CA SER A 103 13.12 8.27 24.98
C SER A 103 12.46 7.59 23.77
N TRP A 104 11.63 8.31 23.04
CA TRP A 104 11.01 7.82 21.81
C TRP A 104 10.86 8.96 20.81
N GLY A 105 10.81 8.62 19.53
CA GLY A 105 10.61 9.59 18.46
C GLY A 105 9.86 9.00 17.28
N THR A 106 9.13 9.86 16.56
CA THR A 106 8.46 9.53 15.31
C THR A 106 9.01 10.36 14.15
N ARG A 107 9.22 9.77 12.97
CA ARG A 107 9.70 10.47 11.75
C ARG A 107 9.04 9.90 10.51
N ASP A 108 8.85 10.71 9.48
CA ASP A 108 8.30 10.30 8.18
C ASP A 108 9.34 9.62 7.27
N THR A 109 10.63 9.71 7.62
CA THR A 109 11.75 9.18 6.84
C THR A 109 12.73 8.45 7.73
N TRP A 110 13.35 7.39 7.19
CA TRP A 110 14.40 6.67 7.89
C TRP A 110 15.64 7.52 8.13
N ASP A 111 16.03 8.39 7.19
CA ASP A 111 17.17 9.29 7.38
C ASP A 111 16.95 10.28 8.53
N GLY A 112 15.73 10.84 8.62
CA GLY A 112 15.33 11.67 9.75
C GLY A 112 15.35 10.89 11.08
N MET A 113 14.93 9.62 11.05
CA MET A 113 14.97 8.75 12.22
C MET A 113 16.40 8.40 12.63
N LYS A 114 17.27 8.07 11.68
CA LYS A 114 18.69 7.80 11.90
C LYS A 114 19.37 9.01 12.52
N LYS A 115 19.09 10.23 12.03
CA LYS A 115 19.62 11.46 12.63
C LYS A 115 19.19 11.62 14.09
N TYR A 116 17.92 11.34 14.40
CA TYR A 116 17.42 11.37 15.79
C TYR A 116 18.16 10.36 16.69
N ILE A 117 18.40 9.14 16.21
CA ILE A 117 19.18 8.12 16.92
C ILE A 117 20.62 8.61 17.15
N ASP A 118 21.29 9.08 16.09
CA ASP A 118 22.67 9.56 16.14
C ASP A 118 22.85 10.75 17.12
N ASP A 119 21.91 11.70 17.11
CA ASP A 119 21.95 12.85 18.00
C ASP A 119 21.68 12.43 19.47
N THR A 120 20.75 11.49 19.71
CA THR A 120 20.50 10.94 21.05
C THR A 120 21.72 10.18 21.60
N TRP A 121 22.42 9.43 20.75
CA TRP A 121 23.64 8.72 21.15
C TRP A 121 24.83 9.64 21.43
N LYS A 122 24.92 10.81 20.79
CA LYS A 122 25.93 11.82 21.12
C LYS A 122 25.70 12.39 22.52
N GLU A 123 24.44 12.60 22.90
CA GLU A 123 24.07 13.09 24.23
C GLU A 123 24.28 12.02 25.31
N ASN A 124 23.87 10.79 25.04
CA ASN A 124 24.06 9.65 25.93
C ASN A 124 24.20 8.35 25.14
N SER A 125 25.43 7.86 25.03
CA SER A 125 25.77 6.64 24.30
C SER A 125 25.25 5.35 24.94
N ARG A 126 24.62 5.43 26.12
CA ARG A 126 23.98 4.27 26.76
C ARG A 126 22.58 3.95 26.24
N TYR A 127 21.98 4.83 25.42
CA TYR A 127 20.68 4.53 24.83
C TYR A 127 20.79 3.37 23.85
N ASN A 128 19.92 2.38 23.99
CA ASN A 128 19.79 1.25 23.08
C ASN A 128 18.47 1.35 22.33
N ILE A 129 18.44 1.03 21.04
CA ILE A 129 17.21 0.80 20.29
C ILE A 129 16.59 -0.49 20.85
N THR A 130 15.47 -0.35 21.55
CA THR A 130 14.78 -1.48 22.19
C THR A 130 13.58 -1.96 21.40
N ASP A 131 12.96 -1.08 20.61
CA ASP A 131 11.95 -1.48 19.64
C ASP A 131 11.80 -0.43 18.54
N LEU A 132 11.27 -0.86 17.40
CA LEU A 132 10.94 0.01 16.29
C LEU A 132 9.74 -0.54 15.54
N ALA A 133 8.95 0.35 14.98
CA ALA A 133 7.83 0.01 14.12
C ALA A 133 7.69 1.02 12.99
N TYR A 134 7.18 0.55 11.86
CA TYR A 134 6.81 1.41 10.74
C TYR A 134 5.34 1.22 10.39
N GLY A 135 4.66 2.34 10.17
CA GLY A 135 3.23 2.33 9.91
C GLY A 135 2.70 3.68 9.51
N ASN A 136 1.73 3.70 8.59
CA ASN A 136 1.09 4.93 8.11
C ASN A 136 2.10 5.99 7.60
N GLY A 137 3.20 5.56 6.97
CA GLY A 137 4.26 6.46 6.51
C GLY A 137 5.16 7.03 7.61
N ILE A 138 5.08 6.50 8.84
CA ILE A 138 5.82 7.01 10.00
C ILE A 138 6.61 5.86 10.63
N TRP A 139 7.89 6.14 10.90
CA TRP A 139 8.74 5.38 11.80
C TRP A 139 8.50 5.80 13.24
N ALA A 140 8.41 4.83 14.15
CA ALA A 140 8.51 5.02 15.60
C ALA A 140 9.71 4.23 16.13
N VAL A 141 10.60 4.88 16.88
CA VAL A 141 11.78 4.23 17.48
C VAL A 141 11.82 4.51 18.97
N ILE A 142 12.05 3.45 19.75
CA ILE A 142 12.15 3.47 21.19
C ILE A 142 13.62 3.30 21.59
N LEU A 143 14.13 4.26 22.38
CA LEU A 143 15.49 4.28 22.89
C LEU A 143 15.46 4.15 24.41
N THR A 144 16.09 3.13 24.97
CA THR A 144 16.05 2.86 26.42
C THR A 144 17.45 2.69 26.99
N VAL A 145 17.71 3.30 28.15
CA VAL A 145 18.90 3.02 28.96
C VAL A 145 18.55 1.96 29.99
N MET A 146 19.16 0.78 29.86
CA MET A 146 19.02 -0.31 30.83
C MET A 146 20.11 -0.24 31.90
N GLU A 147 19.90 -0.92 33.03
CA GLU A 147 20.89 -1.09 34.09
C GLU A 147 22.17 -1.74 33.56
N THR A 148 22.01 -2.81 32.78
CA THR A 148 23.09 -3.48 32.07
C THR A 148 23.53 -2.69 30.85
N TYR A 149 24.85 -2.66 30.62
CA TYR A 149 25.41 -2.12 29.39
C TYR A 149 25.35 -3.18 28.28
N GLU A 150 24.84 -2.78 27.12
CA GLU A 150 24.71 -3.64 25.94
C GLU A 150 25.43 -2.98 24.76
N HIS A 151 25.95 -3.79 23.84
CA HIS A 151 26.53 -3.28 22.61
C HIS A 151 25.53 -3.52 21.48
N GLN A 152 25.21 -2.50 20.69
CA GLN A 152 24.27 -2.59 19.59
C GLN A 152 24.89 -2.22 18.24
N LYS A 153 24.40 -2.87 17.20
CA LYS A 153 24.60 -2.51 15.80
C LYS A 153 23.24 -2.55 15.11
N PHE A 154 22.98 -1.65 14.18
CA PHE A 154 21.82 -1.76 13.30
C PHE A 154 22.21 -1.56 11.85
N LYS A 155 21.40 -2.10 10.94
CA LYS A 155 21.60 -1.98 9.50
C LYS A 155 20.29 -1.66 8.80
N ALA A 156 20.35 -0.67 7.92
CA ALA A 156 19.34 -0.40 6.91
C ALA A 156 19.76 -1.07 5.59
N SER A 157 18.84 -1.76 4.90
CA SER A 157 19.16 -2.50 3.68
C SER A 157 17.92 -2.75 2.82
N GLU A 158 17.95 -2.39 1.54
CA GLU A 158 16.84 -2.63 0.59
C GLU A 158 16.52 -4.13 0.42
N SER A 159 17.53 -4.99 0.54
CA SER A 159 17.38 -6.45 0.56
C SER A 159 17.61 -7.01 1.95
N PHE A 160 16.98 -8.15 2.28
CA PHE A 160 17.15 -8.78 3.58
C PHE A 160 18.63 -9.10 3.83
N PRO A 161 19.28 -8.53 4.87
CA PRO A 161 20.74 -8.52 4.99
C PRO A 161 21.30 -9.80 5.65
N SER A 162 20.99 -10.97 5.09
CA SER A 162 21.34 -12.28 5.67
C SER A 162 22.83 -12.48 5.95
N SER A 163 23.71 -12.11 5.02
CA SER A 163 25.17 -12.25 5.20
C SER A 163 25.69 -11.39 6.35
N TRP A 164 25.18 -10.17 6.49
CA TRP A 164 25.57 -9.27 7.58
C TRP A 164 25.06 -9.80 8.93
N ILE A 165 23.82 -10.30 8.96
CA ILE A 165 23.25 -10.93 10.15
C ILE A 165 24.11 -12.12 10.59
N GLN A 166 24.56 -12.97 9.66
CA GLN A 166 25.40 -14.11 9.98
C GLN A 166 26.75 -13.68 10.58
N GLU A 167 27.42 -12.69 9.98
CA GLU A 167 28.65 -12.10 10.52
C GLU A 167 28.45 -11.58 11.96
N GLN A 168 27.32 -10.93 12.23
CA GLN A 168 27.01 -10.42 13.56
C GLN A 168 26.70 -11.56 14.56
N TYR A 169 26.07 -12.66 14.11
CA TYR A 169 25.89 -13.85 14.95
C TYR A 169 27.22 -14.48 15.36
N ASP A 170 28.21 -14.54 14.45
CA ASP A 170 29.55 -15.04 14.75
C ASP A 170 30.23 -14.19 15.84
N ASP A 171 29.92 -12.89 15.88
CA ASP A 171 30.32 -11.93 16.91
C ASP A 171 29.47 -11.97 18.20
N LYS A 172 28.53 -12.92 18.31
CA LYS A 172 27.59 -13.11 19.44
C LYS A 172 26.54 -12.01 19.60
N TYR A 173 26.23 -11.26 18.54
CA TYR A 173 25.06 -10.39 18.52
C TYR A 173 23.80 -11.17 18.15
N ASN A 174 22.65 -10.74 18.65
CA ASN A 174 21.36 -11.36 18.35
C ASN A 174 20.38 -10.32 17.84
N ILE A 175 19.50 -10.70 16.90
CA ILE A 175 18.40 -9.81 16.46
C ILE A 175 17.49 -9.55 17.67
N THR A 176 17.37 -8.28 18.04
CA THR A 176 16.50 -7.82 19.13
C THR A 176 15.29 -7.07 18.64
N SER A 177 15.40 -6.38 17.52
CA SER A 177 14.26 -5.82 16.81
C SER A 177 14.55 -5.76 15.32
N ILE A 178 13.50 -5.85 14.52
CA ILE A 178 13.57 -5.87 13.07
C ILE A 178 12.28 -5.26 12.55
N GLU A 179 12.35 -4.49 11.46
CA GLU A 179 11.18 -3.92 10.82
C GLU A 179 11.42 -3.70 9.31
N HIS A 180 10.35 -3.56 8.54
CA HIS A 180 10.42 -3.24 7.11
C HIS A 180 9.40 -2.15 6.72
N ASP A 181 9.85 -1.11 6.01
CA ASP A 181 9.00 0.04 5.65
C ASP A 181 8.34 -0.01 4.26
N GLY A 182 8.51 -1.14 3.57
CA GLY A 182 8.11 -1.32 2.17
C GLY A 182 9.25 -1.07 1.18
N LYS A 183 10.36 -0.43 1.62
CA LYS A 183 11.54 -0.16 0.80
C LYS A 183 12.79 -0.85 1.32
N GLN A 184 12.98 -0.86 2.64
CA GLN A 184 14.18 -1.40 3.27
C GLN A 184 13.89 -2.07 4.61
N TRP A 185 14.76 -3.03 4.93
CA TRP A 185 14.87 -3.67 6.22
C TRP A 185 15.68 -2.82 7.17
N ILE A 186 15.18 -2.66 8.39
CA ILE A 186 15.96 -2.18 9.52
C ILE A 186 16.14 -3.35 10.48
N VAL A 187 17.39 -3.78 10.69
CA VAL A 187 17.71 -4.89 11.59
C VAL A 187 18.56 -4.36 12.74
N VAL A 188 18.08 -4.50 13.97
CA VAL A 188 18.81 -4.16 15.20
C VAL A 188 19.33 -5.44 15.83
N MET A 189 20.63 -5.48 16.08
CA MET A 189 21.30 -6.59 16.71
C MET A 189 22.03 -6.14 17.97
N THR A 190 21.83 -6.87 19.07
CA THR A 190 22.38 -6.54 20.38
C THR A 190 23.20 -7.70 20.92
N LYS A 191 24.36 -7.38 21.49
CA LYS A 191 25.21 -8.31 22.23
C LYS A 191 25.04 -8.05 23.72
N GLN A 192 24.43 -9.00 24.40
CA GLN A 192 24.22 -8.96 25.84
C GLN A 192 25.37 -9.64 26.57
N ALA A 193 25.75 -9.11 27.74
CA ALA A 193 26.85 -9.65 28.54
C ALA A 193 26.62 -11.12 28.99
N THR A 194 25.35 -11.54 29.08
CA THR A 194 24.93 -12.85 29.63
C THR A 194 24.36 -13.81 28.59
N SER A 195 24.25 -13.43 27.30
CA SER A 195 23.68 -14.30 26.28
C SER A 195 24.66 -15.43 25.92
N LYS A 196 24.47 -16.59 26.55
CA LYS A 196 25.23 -17.83 26.28
C LYS A 196 24.64 -18.70 25.16
N GLY A 197 23.59 -18.25 24.49
CA GLY A 197 22.71 -19.13 23.71
C GLY A 197 22.73 -18.90 22.21
N GLU A 198 22.63 -20.01 21.47
CA GLU A 198 22.33 -20.04 20.04
C GLU A 198 20.98 -19.39 19.73
N THR A 199 20.91 -18.65 18.63
CA THR A 199 19.68 -18.08 18.06
C THR A 199 19.19 -18.89 16.88
N ALA A 200 17.86 -18.91 16.71
CA ALA A 200 17.22 -19.36 15.48
C ALA A 200 16.57 -18.18 14.77
N PHE A 201 17.00 -17.94 13.52
CA PHE A 201 16.25 -17.17 12.55
C PHE A 201 15.40 -18.15 11.70
N LEU A 202 14.09 -17.91 11.64
CA LEU A 202 13.14 -18.78 10.95
C LEU A 202 12.38 -17.95 9.91
N PRO A 203 12.87 -17.82 8.67
CA PRO A 203 12.14 -17.18 7.60
C PRO A 203 11.03 -18.12 7.11
N GLU A 204 9.78 -17.69 7.24
CA GLU A 204 8.61 -18.53 6.95
C GLU A 204 7.58 -17.73 6.15
N THR A 205 6.89 -18.41 5.23
CA THR A 205 5.86 -17.80 4.37
C THR A 205 4.48 -17.71 5.04
N SER A 206 4.34 -18.33 6.21
CA SER A 206 3.13 -18.31 7.06
C SER A 206 3.54 -18.43 8.53
N PHE A 207 2.64 -18.12 9.46
CA PHE A 207 2.94 -18.18 10.89
C PHE A 207 3.35 -19.61 11.31
N PRO A 208 4.59 -19.84 11.78
CA PRO A 208 5.19 -21.17 11.76
C PRO A 208 4.97 -21.95 13.06
N THR A 209 3.71 -22.24 13.38
CA THR A 209 3.27 -22.93 14.60
C THR A 209 4.11 -24.17 14.95
N SER A 210 4.35 -25.08 14.00
CA SER A 210 5.10 -26.32 14.26
C SER A 210 6.57 -26.06 14.58
N LYS A 211 7.21 -25.12 13.89
CA LYS A 211 8.61 -24.77 14.13
C LYS A 211 8.80 -24.02 15.44
N ILE A 212 7.83 -23.18 15.82
CA ILE A 212 7.83 -22.52 17.14
C ILE A 212 7.85 -23.58 18.25
N LYS A 213 6.98 -24.61 18.16
CA LYS A 213 6.94 -25.71 19.13
C LYS A 213 8.27 -26.47 19.19
N GLU A 214 8.84 -26.82 18.04
CA GLU A 214 10.15 -27.47 17.97
C GLU A 214 11.25 -26.63 18.64
N GLN A 215 11.25 -25.31 18.44
CA GLN A 215 12.22 -24.43 19.10
C GLN A 215 11.95 -24.30 20.61
N TRP A 216 10.69 -24.33 21.04
CA TRP A 216 10.34 -24.35 22.46
C TRP A 216 10.88 -25.59 23.17
N ASP A 217 10.78 -26.77 22.53
CA ASP A 217 11.35 -28.03 23.02
C ASP A 217 12.88 -27.98 23.13
N LYS A 218 13.53 -27.18 22.28
CA LYS A 218 14.97 -26.87 22.32
C LYS A 218 15.35 -25.77 23.34
N GLY A 219 14.42 -25.34 24.18
CA GLY A 219 14.65 -24.31 25.20
C GLY A 219 14.73 -22.88 24.66
N ARG A 220 14.33 -22.64 23.40
CA ARG A 220 14.31 -21.31 22.79
C ARG A 220 12.93 -20.66 22.93
N ARG A 221 12.87 -19.34 22.90
CA ARG A 221 11.65 -18.52 23.03
C ARG A 221 11.60 -17.45 21.96
N ILE A 222 10.38 -17.00 21.63
CA ILE A 222 10.15 -15.90 20.71
C ILE A 222 10.66 -14.63 21.40
N ASN A 223 11.60 -13.96 20.75
CA ASN A 223 12.20 -12.71 21.22
C ASN A 223 11.66 -11.51 20.44
N SER A 224 11.56 -11.68 19.12
CA SER A 224 10.98 -10.72 18.19
C SER A 224 10.62 -11.50 16.93
N PHE A 225 9.54 -11.10 16.28
CA PHE A 225 9.21 -11.51 14.93
C PHE A 225 8.48 -10.37 14.23
N ILE A 226 8.48 -10.39 12.90
CA ILE A 226 7.63 -9.51 12.11
C ILE A 226 6.91 -10.32 11.05
N TYR A 227 5.80 -9.77 10.60
CA TYR A 227 5.19 -10.16 9.35
C TYR A 227 5.57 -9.12 8.32
N TYR A 228 6.28 -9.55 7.29
CA TYR A 228 6.49 -8.76 6.10
C TYR A 228 6.00 -9.56 4.92
N LYS A 229 4.92 -9.08 4.30
CA LYS A 229 4.58 -9.52 2.95
C LYS A 229 5.54 -8.78 2.04
N LYS A 230 6.46 -9.52 1.40
CA LYS A 230 7.19 -8.98 0.26
C LYS A 230 6.16 -8.39 -0.67
N GLU A 231 6.15 -7.07 -0.80
CA GLU A 231 5.47 -6.45 -1.92
C GLU A 231 6.19 -7.04 -3.13
N GLU A 232 5.54 -8.01 -3.80
CA GLU A 232 5.84 -8.26 -5.20
C GLU A 232 5.84 -6.90 -5.87
N ASN A 233 6.75 -6.66 -6.80
CA ASN A 233 7.01 -5.36 -7.38
C ASN A 233 5.75 -4.84 -8.10
N ASN A 234 4.78 -4.36 -7.33
CA ASN A 234 3.40 -4.15 -7.77
C ASN A 234 3.43 -3.05 -8.81
N GLU A 235 4.33 -2.08 -8.68
CA GLU A 235 4.54 -1.04 -9.68
C GLU A 235 5.10 -1.59 -11.01
N GLU A 236 6.12 -2.45 -11.00
CA GLU A 236 6.65 -3.04 -12.24
C GLU A 236 5.64 -4.00 -12.88
N GLN A 237 4.96 -4.81 -12.07
CA GLN A 237 3.94 -5.74 -12.51
C GLN A 237 2.68 -5.01 -13.03
N PHE A 238 2.28 -3.92 -12.37
CA PHE A 238 1.24 -3.01 -12.86
C PHE A 238 1.62 -2.39 -14.20
N LYS A 239 2.84 -1.84 -14.32
CA LYS A 239 3.35 -1.28 -15.57
C LYS A 239 3.38 -2.34 -16.67
N LYS A 240 3.76 -3.57 -16.34
CA LYS A 240 3.72 -4.70 -17.26
C LYS A 240 2.29 -5.01 -17.71
N TYR A 241 1.33 -5.19 -16.80
CA TYR A 241 -0.06 -5.47 -17.16
C TYR A 241 -0.70 -4.31 -17.94
N LEU A 242 -0.37 -3.05 -17.61
CA LEU A 242 -0.78 -1.90 -18.41
C LEU A 242 -0.24 -1.96 -19.83
N LYS A 243 1.04 -2.33 -19.99
CA LYS A 243 1.69 -2.44 -21.29
C LYS A 243 1.12 -3.61 -22.09
N ASP A 244 1.04 -4.80 -21.50
CA ASP A 244 0.49 -6.01 -22.13
C ASP A 244 -0.97 -5.76 -22.56
N GLY A 245 -1.78 -5.13 -21.69
CA GLY A 245 -3.14 -4.74 -22.03
C GLY A 245 -3.22 -3.75 -23.18
N SER A 246 -2.31 -2.78 -23.25
CA SER A 246 -2.24 -1.81 -24.36
C SER A 246 -1.79 -2.47 -25.67
N ASP A 247 -0.82 -3.39 -25.60
CA ASP A 247 -0.32 -4.15 -26.75
C ASP A 247 -1.43 -5.07 -27.30
N HIS A 248 -2.16 -5.77 -26.43
CA HIS A 248 -3.32 -6.58 -26.80
C HIS A 248 -4.45 -5.72 -27.39
N LEU A 249 -4.72 -4.55 -26.83
CA LEU A 249 -5.72 -3.61 -27.34
C LEU A 249 -5.37 -3.13 -28.75
N ASN A 250 -4.10 -2.76 -29.00
CA ASN A 250 -3.60 -2.37 -30.32
C ASN A 250 -3.67 -3.54 -31.32
N GLY A 251 -3.39 -4.75 -30.85
CA GLY A 251 -3.58 -6.00 -31.61
C GLY A 251 -5.04 -6.41 -31.81
N LYS A 252 -6.01 -5.64 -31.30
CA LYS A 252 -7.46 -5.94 -31.31
C LYS A 252 -7.85 -7.22 -30.56
N TYR A 253 -6.99 -7.70 -29.67
CA TYR A 253 -7.27 -8.82 -28.76
C TYR A 253 -8.00 -8.34 -27.51
N TYR A 254 -9.21 -7.82 -27.68
CA TYR A 254 -9.91 -7.05 -26.63
C TYR A 254 -10.13 -7.81 -25.32
N ASN A 255 -10.45 -9.11 -25.38
CA ASN A 255 -10.63 -9.92 -24.17
C ASN A 255 -9.33 -10.13 -23.38
N LEU A 256 -8.18 -10.24 -24.06
CA LEU A 256 -6.88 -10.30 -23.39
C LEU A 256 -6.54 -8.95 -22.78
N ALA A 257 -6.78 -7.86 -23.50
CA ALA A 257 -6.60 -6.50 -22.98
C ALA A 257 -7.43 -6.25 -21.71
N ILE A 258 -8.71 -6.66 -21.71
CA ILE A 258 -9.59 -6.58 -20.54
C ILE A 258 -9.00 -7.37 -19.36
N ALA A 259 -8.51 -8.58 -19.60
CA ALA A 259 -7.93 -9.40 -18.54
C ALA A 259 -6.67 -8.76 -17.93
N ASP A 260 -5.78 -8.21 -18.75
CA ASP A 260 -4.57 -7.54 -18.28
C ASP A 260 -4.89 -6.23 -17.54
N PHE A 261 -5.81 -5.41 -18.05
CA PHE A 261 -6.22 -4.20 -17.32
C PHE A 261 -6.92 -4.52 -15.99
N LYS A 262 -7.69 -5.62 -15.91
CA LYS A 262 -8.25 -6.08 -14.63
C LYS A 262 -7.14 -6.46 -13.64
N LYS A 263 -6.11 -7.20 -14.07
CA LYS A 263 -4.95 -7.50 -13.22
C LYS A 263 -4.20 -6.24 -12.80
N ALA A 264 -4.05 -5.27 -13.68
CA ALA A 264 -3.47 -3.96 -13.31
C ALA A 264 -4.31 -3.26 -12.22
N LEU A 265 -5.64 -3.34 -12.32
CA LEU A 265 -6.57 -2.74 -11.36
C LEU A 265 -6.70 -3.53 -10.05
N GLU A 266 -6.37 -4.83 -10.02
CA GLU A 266 -6.21 -5.57 -8.77
C GLU A 266 -5.04 -5.01 -7.94
N LEU A 267 -3.98 -4.54 -8.60
CA LEU A 267 -2.81 -3.94 -7.95
C LEU A 267 -3.04 -2.47 -7.57
N TYR A 268 -3.64 -1.68 -8.47
CA TYR A 268 -3.95 -0.25 -8.24
C TYR A 268 -5.42 0.06 -8.60
N PRO A 269 -6.38 -0.19 -7.70
CA PRO A 269 -7.82 -0.11 -8.00
C PRO A 269 -8.33 1.29 -8.36
N SER A 270 -7.62 2.34 -7.95
CA SER A 270 -8.01 3.74 -8.15
C SER A 270 -7.17 4.43 -9.23
N ASN A 271 -6.57 3.69 -10.17
CA ASN A 271 -5.85 4.29 -11.27
C ASN A 271 -6.83 4.69 -12.41
N ALA A 272 -7.03 5.99 -12.60
CA ALA A 272 -7.98 6.53 -13.57
C ALA A 272 -7.65 6.11 -15.02
N SER A 273 -6.37 6.12 -15.40
CA SER A 273 -5.91 5.72 -16.73
C SER A 273 -6.16 4.24 -17.02
N ALA A 274 -5.89 3.36 -16.05
CA ALA A 274 -6.16 1.92 -16.16
C ALA A 274 -7.66 1.64 -16.26
N LEU A 275 -8.50 2.34 -15.48
CA LEU A 275 -9.97 2.25 -15.56
C LEU A 275 -10.49 2.72 -16.93
N ASN A 276 -9.96 3.82 -17.47
CA ASN A 276 -10.31 4.30 -18.80
C ASN A 276 -9.90 3.29 -19.89
N ASN A 277 -8.70 2.72 -19.80
CA ASN A 277 -8.22 1.72 -20.76
C ASN A 277 -9.05 0.43 -20.71
N LEU A 278 -9.44 -0.02 -19.50
CA LEU A 278 -10.38 -1.12 -19.32
C LEU A 278 -11.73 -0.80 -19.98
N ALA A 279 -12.29 0.38 -19.71
CA ALA A 279 -13.56 0.81 -20.28
C ALA A 279 -13.51 0.84 -21.83
N TRP A 280 -12.41 1.34 -22.39
CA TRP A 280 -12.20 1.37 -23.82
C TRP A 280 -12.08 -0.05 -24.42
N ALA A 281 -11.34 -0.94 -23.78
CA ALA A 281 -11.23 -2.33 -24.23
C ALA A 281 -12.58 -3.06 -24.16
N GLN A 282 -13.37 -2.85 -23.09
CA GLN A 282 -14.73 -3.36 -22.94
C GLN A 282 -15.67 -2.84 -24.04
N TYR A 283 -15.61 -1.54 -24.34
CA TYR A 283 -16.35 -0.93 -25.44
C TYR A 283 -16.00 -1.57 -26.80
N GLN A 284 -14.71 -1.72 -27.10
CA GLN A 284 -14.27 -2.34 -28.35
C GLN A 284 -14.66 -3.82 -28.45
N ALA A 285 -14.79 -4.51 -27.31
CA ALA A 285 -15.32 -5.87 -27.23
C ALA A 285 -16.87 -5.95 -27.31
N GLY A 286 -17.57 -4.81 -27.31
CA GLY A 286 -19.05 -4.74 -27.32
C GLY A 286 -19.71 -4.82 -25.94
N TYR A 287 -18.95 -4.87 -24.85
CA TYR A 287 -19.45 -4.93 -23.48
C TYR A 287 -19.82 -3.54 -22.94
N CYS A 288 -20.80 -2.89 -23.54
CA CYS A 288 -21.08 -1.47 -23.30
C CYS A 288 -21.68 -1.16 -21.91
N ASN A 289 -22.24 -2.15 -21.20
CA ASN A 289 -22.65 -1.98 -19.80
C ASN A 289 -21.45 -1.95 -18.86
N ASP A 290 -20.57 -2.97 -18.93
CA ASP A 290 -19.37 -3.03 -18.12
C ASP A 290 -18.43 -1.84 -18.39
N ALA A 291 -18.32 -1.44 -19.66
CA ALA A 291 -17.57 -0.26 -20.06
C ALA A 291 -18.10 1.01 -19.37
N MET A 292 -19.44 1.13 -19.22
CA MET A 292 -20.08 2.26 -18.54
C MET A 292 -19.67 2.34 -17.06
N GLU A 293 -19.66 1.21 -16.37
CA GLU A 293 -19.24 1.16 -14.96
C GLU A 293 -17.77 1.56 -14.79
N SER A 294 -16.89 1.01 -15.64
CA SER A 294 -15.45 1.31 -15.61
C SER A 294 -15.17 2.79 -15.89
N ILE A 295 -15.83 3.39 -16.90
CA ILE A 295 -15.61 4.80 -17.24
C ILE A 295 -16.19 5.76 -16.21
N ASP A 296 -17.30 5.40 -15.55
CA ASP A 296 -17.86 6.21 -14.46
C ASP A 296 -16.93 6.27 -13.27
N LYS A 297 -16.27 5.16 -12.92
CA LYS A 297 -15.20 5.14 -11.92
C LYS A 297 -14.02 6.01 -12.34
N ALA A 298 -13.57 5.93 -13.60
CA ALA A 298 -12.47 6.75 -14.10
C ALA A 298 -12.79 8.26 -14.03
N LEU A 299 -13.99 8.67 -14.45
CA LEU A 299 -14.44 10.06 -14.43
C LEU A 299 -14.68 10.62 -13.01
N ALA A 300 -15.01 9.76 -12.06
CA ALA A 300 -15.11 10.13 -10.64
C ALA A 300 -13.74 10.48 -10.05
N LEU A 301 -12.67 9.84 -10.55
CA LEU A 301 -11.29 10.09 -10.12
C LEU A 301 -10.68 11.28 -10.87
N GLU A 302 -10.73 11.25 -12.20
CA GLU A 302 -10.12 12.28 -13.05
C GLU A 302 -10.97 12.57 -14.30
N LYS A 303 -11.16 13.86 -14.60
CA LYS A 303 -11.96 14.31 -15.75
C LYS A 303 -11.04 14.78 -16.89
N THR A 304 -10.34 13.84 -17.51
CA THR A 304 -9.40 14.12 -18.61
C THR A 304 -10.09 14.18 -19.97
N ARG A 305 -9.44 14.73 -21.01
CA ARG A 305 -9.95 14.67 -22.40
C ARG A 305 -10.24 13.23 -22.85
N TYR A 306 -9.40 12.29 -22.46
CA TYR A 306 -9.51 10.88 -22.83
C TYR A 306 -10.71 10.20 -22.15
N ASN A 307 -10.91 10.43 -20.85
CA ASN A 307 -12.02 9.84 -20.12
C ASN A 307 -13.38 10.35 -20.65
N ASN A 308 -13.46 11.65 -20.96
CA ASN A 308 -14.66 12.23 -21.57
C ASN A 308 -14.92 11.66 -22.97
N HIS A 309 -13.88 11.51 -23.80
CA HIS A 309 -14.01 10.92 -25.13
C HIS A 309 -14.50 9.46 -25.05
N THR A 310 -13.88 8.63 -24.21
CA THR A 310 -14.29 7.23 -24.00
C THR A 310 -15.73 7.12 -23.53
N LYS A 311 -16.15 7.98 -22.58
CA LYS A 311 -17.54 8.03 -22.10
C LYS A 311 -18.51 8.32 -23.24
N ALA A 312 -18.18 9.28 -24.11
CA ALA A 312 -19.00 9.62 -25.26
C ALA A 312 -19.15 8.45 -26.25
N SER A 313 -18.06 7.74 -26.55
CA SER A 313 -18.10 6.53 -27.40
C SER A 313 -18.96 5.41 -26.79
N ILE A 314 -18.88 5.20 -25.48
CA ILE A 314 -19.71 4.21 -24.78
C ILE A 314 -21.19 4.62 -24.82
N LEU A 315 -21.50 5.90 -24.68
CA LEU A 315 -22.87 6.43 -24.80
C LEU A 315 -23.42 6.23 -26.23
N MET A 316 -22.58 6.37 -27.25
CA MET A 316 -22.94 6.05 -28.64
C MET A 316 -23.32 4.58 -28.81
N CYS A 317 -22.58 3.64 -28.22
CA CYS A 317 -22.95 2.22 -28.23
C CYS A 317 -24.34 1.97 -27.62
N LYS A 318 -24.75 2.80 -26.65
CA LYS A 318 -26.05 2.72 -25.99
C LYS A 318 -27.12 3.60 -26.65
N ASN A 319 -26.85 4.14 -27.83
CA ASN A 319 -27.74 5.04 -28.58
C ASN A 319 -28.17 6.31 -27.79
N ARG A 320 -27.35 6.75 -26.83
CA ARG A 320 -27.58 7.95 -26.00
C ARG A 320 -26.89 9.17 -26.63
N CYS A 321 -27.27 9.48 -27.87
CA CYS A 321 -26.54 10.38 -28.75
C CYS A 321 -26.50 11.85 -28.24
N ASP A 322 -27.59 12.33 -27.62
CA ASP A 322 -27.61 13.64 -26.97
C ASP A 322 -26.55 13.83 -25.88
N GLU A 323 -26.33 12.78 -25.10
CA GLU A 323 -25.39 12.81 -23.99
C GLU A 323 -23.96 12.64 -24.50
N ALA A 324 -23.77 11.77 -25.50
CA ALA A 324 -22.48 11.59 -26.16
C ALA A 324 -21.94 12.91 -26.71
N VAL A 325 -22.77 13.72 -27.38
CA VAL A 325 -22.35 15.04 -27.89
C VAL A 325 -21.78 15.92 -26.77
N ARG A 326 -22.42 15.96 -25.59
CA ARG A 326 -21.95 16.78 -24.45
C ARG A 326 -20.57 16.34 -23.95
N TYR A 327 -20.33 15.03 -23.88
CA TYR A 327 -19.04 14.50 -23.46
C TYR A 327 -17.94 14.69 -24.52
N TYR A 328 -18.28 14.62 -25.82
CA TYR A 328 -17.35 14.98 -26.88
C TYR A 328 -17.01 16.48 -26.86
N ASP A 329 -18.00 17.35 -26.63
CA ASP A 329 -17.78 18.79 -26.46
C ASP A 329 -16.79 19.09 -25.34
N GLU A 330 -16.97 18.43 -24.18
CA GLU A 330 -16.06 18.59 -23.05
C GLU A 330 -14.66 18.02 -23.34
N ALA A 331 -14.57 16.87 -24.02
CA ALA A 331 -13.30 16.29 -24.43
C ALA A 331 -12.52 17.24 -25.35
N ILE A 332 -13.19 17.87 -26.33
CA ILE A 332 -12.60 18.86 -27.24
C ILE A 332 -12.21 20.13 -26.48
N ARG A 333 -13.05 20.60 -25.55
CA ARG A 333 -12.75 21.77 -24.71
C ARG A 333 -11.46 21.56 -23.91
N LEU A 334 -11.33 20.41 -23.25
CA LEU A 334 -10.15 20.04 -22.48
C LEU A 334 -8.92 19.88 -23.37
N TYR A 335 -9.03 19.21 -24.52
CA TYR A 335 -7.95 19.10 -25.49
C TYR A 335 -7.41 20.48 -25.87
N LYS A 336 -8.29 21.41 -26.25
CA LYS A 336 -7.88 22.76 -26.64
C LYS A 336 -7.23 23.51 -25.48
N GLN A 337 -7.75 23.34 -24.26
CA GLN A 337 -7.17 23.93 -23.06
C GLN A 337 -5.75 23.39 -22.80
N GLU A 338 -5.52 22.10 -23.00
CA GLU A 338 -4.24 21.42 -22.74
C GLU A 338 -3.17 21.71 -23.82
N LEU A 339 -3.58 21.81 -25.10
CA LEU A 339 -2.64 21.86 -26.24
C LEU A 339 -2.74 23.13 -27.10
N GLY A 340 -3.63 24.06 -26.77
CA GLY A 340 -3.86 25.33 -27.48
C GLY A 340 -4.64 25.18 -28.81
N ALA A 341 -4.51 24.04 -29.48
CA ALA A 341 -5.23 23.68 -30.70
C ALA A 341 -5.52 22.18 -30.77
N ILE A 342 -6.59 21.80 -31.45
CA ILE A 342 -6.93 20.40 -31.71
C ILE A 342 -6.10 19.92 -32.90
N LYS A 343 -5.34 18.83 -32.73
CA LYS A 343 -4.47 18.27 -33.77
C LYS A 343 -4.91 16.89 -34.26
N GLU A 344 -5.84 16.25 -33.54
CA GLU A 344 -6.34 14.91 -33.84
C GLU A 344 -7.75 15.01 -34.46
N SER A 345 -7.88 14.56 -35.71
CA SER A 345 -9.15 14.59 -36.46
C SER A 345 -10.26 13.76 -35.80
N LEU A 346 -9.87 12.68 -35.10
CA LEU A 346 -10.78 11.72 -34.48
C LEU A 346 -11.83 12.37 -33.56
N TYR A 347 -11.45 13.39 -32.79
CA TYR A 347 -12.37 14.07 -31.87
C TYR A 347 -13.54 14.74 -32.61
N PHE A 348 -13.29 15.29 -33.80
CA PHE A 348 -14.34 15.88 -34.63
C PHE A 348 -15.17 14.81 -35.33
N VAL A 349 -14.52 13.77 -35.87
CA VAL A 349 -15.21 12.67 -36.57
C VAL A 349 -16.18 11.94 -35.65
N ASP A 350 -15.75 11.61 -34.43
CA ASP A 350 -16.58 10.88 -33.49
C ASP A 350 -17.73 11.74 -32.93
N ARG A 351 -17.49 13.06 -32.74
CA ARG A 351 -18.58 13.99 -32.42
C ARG A 351 -19.55 14.18 -33.59
N ALA A 352 -19.06 14.20 -34.84
CA ALA A 352 -19.90 14.28 -36.03
C ALA A 352 -20.85 13.08 -36.13
N LYS A 353 -20.36 11.87 -35.83
CA LYS A 353 -21.19 10.65 -35.75
C LYS A 353 -22.28 10.77 -34.67
N ALA A 354 -21.94 11.32 -33.50
CA ALA A 354 -22.91 11.56 -32.44
C ALA A 354 -23.97 12.60 -32.82
N LYS A 355 -23.57 13.71 -33.45
CA LYS A 355 -24.48 14.73 -33.96
C LYS A 355 -25.37 14.19 -35.09
N LYS A 356 -24.83 13.40 -36.01
CA LYS A 356 -25.60 12.70 -37.05
C LYS A 356 -26.65 11.79 -36.42
N CYS A 357 -26.28 10.98 -35.42
CA CYS A 357 -27.23 10.12 -34.70
C CYS A 357 -28.35 10.92 -34.01
N LYS A 358 -28.03 12.07 -33.41
CA LYS A 358 -29.00 12.99 -32.82
C LYS A 358 -29.88 13.70 -33.87
N GLY A 359 -29.54 13.63 -35.15
CA GLY A 359 -30.22 14.34 -36.24
C GLY A 359 -29.79 15.79 -36.43
N ASP A 360 -28.67 16.19 -35.79
CA ASP A 360 -27.98 17.47 -36.02
C ASP A 360 -26.99 17.32 -37.19
N TYR A 361 -27.54 17.33 -38.40
CA TYR A 361 -26.74 17.18 -39.61
C TYR A 361 -25.89 18.42 -39.92
N SER A 362 -26.34 19.62 -39.54
CA SER A 362 -25.54 20.84 -39.73
C SER A 362 -24.28 20.79 -38.87
N GLY A 363 -24.42 20.47 -37.59
CA GLY A 363 -23.27 20.36 -36.69
C GLY A 363 -22.35 19.20 -37.04
N ALA A 364 -22.88 18.09 -37.57
CA ALA A 364 -22.06 16.98 -38.09
C ALA A 364 -21.24 17.39 -39.32
N LYS A 365 -21.83 18.15 -40.24
CA LYS A 365 -21.15 18.72 -41.42
C LYS A 365 -20.00 19.63 -40.99
N ASP A 366 -20.23 20.52 -40.03
CA ASP A 366 -19.21 21.45 -39.54
C ASP A 366 -18.02 20.70 -38.91
N ASP A 367 -18.28 19.65 -38.12
CA ASP A 367 -17.22 18.82 -37.53
C ASP A 367 -16.42 18.03 -38.58
N LEU A 368 -17.09 17.46 -39.59
CA LEU A 368 -16.41 16.77 -40.69
C LEU A 368 -15.54 17.72 -41.51
N GLN A 369 -15.95 18.98 -41.68
CA GLN A 369 -15.12 20.00 -42.31
C GLN A 369 -13.86 20.30 -41.50
N GLU A 370 -13.95 20.40 -40.16
CA GLU A 370 -12.76 20.53 -39.30
C GLU A 370 -11.85 19.30 -39.38
N ALA A 371 -12.41 18.08 -39.39
CA ALA A 371 -11.64 16.86 -39.57
C ALA A 371 -10.88 16.83 -40.91
N ILE A 372 -11.52 17.27 -42.00
CA ILE A 372 -10.89 17.36 -43.33
C ILE A 372 -9.79 18.42 -43.37
N LYS A 373 -9.91 19.53 -42.63
CA LYS A 373 -8.81 20.51 -42.52
C LYS A 373 -7.57 19.88 -41.87
N LEU A 374 -7.75 19.03 -40.87
CA LEU A 374 -6.65 18.33 -40.19
C LEU A 374 -6.06 17.20 -41.05
N GLU A 375 -6.89 16.46 -41.79
CA GLU A 375 -6.46 15.38 -42.67
C GLU A 375 -7.10 15.47 -44.08
N PRO A 376 -6.58 16.35 -44.97
CA PRO A 376 -7.22 16.64 -46.27
C PRO A 376 -7.29 15.45 -47.24
N ASN A 377 -6.43 14.44 -47.02
CA ASN A 377 -6.28 13.27 -47.86
C ASN A 377 -7.11 12.06 -47.39
N ASN A 378 -7.79 12.16 -46.24
CA ASN A 378 -8.61 11.08 -45.73
C ASN A 378 -9.96 11.02 -46.48
N VAL A 379 -10.07 10.08 -47.42
CA VAL A 379 -11.27 9.92 -48.26
C VAL A 379 -12.49 9.52 -47.46
N SER A 380 -12.32 8.83 -46.32
CA SER A 380 -13.45 8.42 -45.45
C SER A 380 -14.24 9.63 -44.96
N PHE A 381 -13.55 10.71 -44.56
CA PHE A 381 -14.21 11.91 -44.04
C PHE A 381 -15.00 12.64 -45.11
N LYS A 382 -14.52 12.62 -46.37
CA LYS A 382 -15.24 13.18 -47.52
C LYS A 382 -16.50 12.37 -47.82
N ASN A 383 -16.42 11.04 -47.76
CA ASN A 383 -17.57 10.17 -47.97
C ASN A 383 -18.64 10.37 -46.87
N GLU A 384 -18.23 10.43 -45.60
CA GLU A 384 -19.14 10.74 -44.48
C GLU A 384 -19.79 12.12 -44.65
N LEU A 385 -19.06 13.11 -45.17
CA LEU A 385 -19.61 14.44 -45.43
C LEU A 385 -20.66 14.44 -46.55
N ILE A 386 -20.45 13.66 -47.62
CA ILE A 386 -21.45 13.47 -48.70
C ILE A 386 -22.73 12.86 -48.13
N GLU A 387 -22.61 11.82 -47.30
CA GLU A 387 -23.76 11.18 -46.65
C GLU A 387 -24.56 12.18 -45.81
N VAL A 388 -23.87 13.04 -45.05
CA VAL A 388 -24.51 14.10 -44.26
C VAL A 388 -25.27 15.10 -45.15
N TYR A 389 -24.71 15.50 -46.30
CA TYR A 389 -25.43 16.36 -47.26
C TYR A 389 -26.70 15.70 -47.82
N GLU A 390 -26.65 14.41 -48.14
CA GLU A 390 -27.83 13.67 -48.60
C GLU A 390 -28.93 13.63 -47.53
N LEU A 391 -28.55 13.41 -46.26
CA LEU A 391 -29.49 13.42 -45.13
C LEU A 391 -30.10 14.81 -44.89
N MET A 392 -29.32 15.88 -45.07
CA MET A 392 -29.84 17.25 -45.01
C MET A 392 -30.89 17.52 -46.09
N ASN A 393 -30.60 17.13 -47.33
CA ASN A 393 -31.51 17.33 -48.46
C ASN A 393 -32.81 16.52 -48.32
N LYS A 394 -32.74 15.32 -47.75
CA LYS A 394 -33.93 14.49 -47.46
C LYS A 394 -34.83 15.06 -46.36
N LYS A 395 -34.28 15.87 -45.44
CA LYS A 395 -35.04 16.49 -44.34
C LYS A 395 -35.69 17.82 -44.73
N SER A 396 -35.21 18.44 -45.82
CA SER A 396 -35.76 19.69 -46.38
C SER A 396 -36.90 19.49 -47.38
N LEU A 397 -37.19 18.23 -47.76
CA LEU A 397 -38.35 17.78 -48.52
C LEU A 397 -39.41 17.26 -47.55
#